data_AF-A0A251WLW9-F1
#
_entry.id   AF-A0A251WLW9-F1
#
_cell.length_a   1.000
_cell.length_b   1.000
_cell.length_c   1.000
_cell.angle_alpha   90.00
_cell.angle_beta   90.00
_cell.angle_gamma   90.00
#
_symmetry.space_group_name_H-M   'P 1'
#
loop_
_entity.id
_entity.type
_entity.pdbx_description
1 polymer ?
#
loop_
_entity_poly.entity_id
_entity_poly.type
_entity_poly.pdbx_seq_one_letter_code
_entity_poly.pdbx_strand_id
1 'polypeptide(L)' 'MKRRIDSTEGKRMIAARFATVEPVFGNLRHNKRLARFTLRGRTKVDGQWKLYCLVHNIEKLGHHGYAN' A
#
# COMPACT_ATOMS: atom_id res chain seq x y z
N MET A 1 -14.57 3.98 15.45
CA MET A 1 -13.71 2.98 14.77
C MET A 1 -13.98 1.56 15.25
N LYS A 2 -13.84 1.25 16.56
CA LYS A 2 -14.04 -0.09 17.13
C LYS A 2 -15.32 -0.81 16.66
N ARG A 3 -16.51 -0.18 16.81
CA ARG A 3 -17.79 -0.72 16.31
C ARG A 3 -17.81 -1.13 14.83
N ARG A 4 -17.10 -0.40 13.95
CA ARG A 4 -17.04 -0.72 12.52
C ARG A 4 -16.13 -1.92 12.25
N ILE A 5 -14.98 -1.98 12.94
CA ILE A 5 -14.01 -3.07 12.83
C ILE A 5 -14.59 -4.38 13.38
N ASP A 6 -15.32 -4.29 14.49
CA ASP A 6 -15.87 -5.48 15.18
C ASP A 6 -17.11 -6.07 14.48
N SER A 7 -17.70 -5.34 13.52
CA SER A 7 -18.78 -5.86 12.69
C SER A 7 -18.31 -7.04 11.83
N THR A 8 -19.22 -7.92 11.42
CA THR A 8 -18.89 -9.07 10.56
C THR A 8 -18.16 -8.63 9.28
N GLU A 9 -18.61 -7.54 8.68
CA GLU A 9 -17.99 -6.98 7.49
C GLU A 9 -16.60 -6.40 7.80
N GLY A 10 -16.47 -5.66 8.91
CA GLY A 10 -15.19 -5.13 9.37
C GLY A 10 -14.13 -6.22 9.55
N LYS A 11 -14.50 -7.34 10.17
CA LYS A 11 -13.60 -8.49 10.38
C LYS A 11 -13.17 -9.12 9.05
N ARG A 12 -14.09 -9.29 8.09
CA ARG A 12 -13.78 -9.78 6.74
C ARG A 12 -12.81 -8.86 6.01
N MET A 13 -13.07 -7.55 6.04
CA MET A 13 -12.18 -6.56 5.43
C MET A 13 -10.79 -6.59 6.06
N ILE A 14 -10.68 -6.65 7.39
CA ILE A 14 -9.38 -6.73 8.08
C ILE A 14 -8.63 -8.00 7.70
N ALA A 15 -9.29 -9.16 7.63
CA ALA A 15 -8.64 -10.40 7.19
C ALA A 15 -8.13 -10.28 5.74
N ALA A 16 -8.91 -9.68 4.85
CA ALA A 16 -8.52 -9.48 3.44
C ALA A 16 -7.31 -8.54 3.28
N ARG A 17 -6.97 -7.71 4.28
CA ARG A 17 -5.82 -6.80 4.21
C ARG A 17 -4.50 -7.54 4.01
N PHE A 18 -4.36 -8.71 4.61
CA PHE A 18 -3.15 -9.52 4.53
C PHE A 18 -2.72 -9.79 3.08
N ALA A 19 -3.68 -10.09 2.21
CA ALA A 19 -3.42 -10.36 0.79
C ALA A 19 -3.48 -9.10 -0.10
N THR A 20 -4.00 -7.98 0.41
CA THR A 20 -4.29 -6.79 -0.40
C THR A 20 -3.39 -5.61 -0.05
N VAL A 21 -3.61 -4.96 1.10
CA VAL A 21 -2.94 -3.70 1.46
C VAL A 21 -1.64 -3.91 2.23
N GLU A 22 -1.54 -4.95 3.06
CA GLU A 22 -0.32 -5.19 3.85
C GLU A 22 0.93 -5.42 2.99
N PRO A 23 0.89 -6.14 1.85
CA PRO A 23 2.05 -6.29 0.98
C PRO A 23 2.53 -4.96 0.39
N VAL A 24 1.61 -4.05 0.08
CA VAL A 24 1.94 -2.70 -0.41
C VAL A 24 2.73 -1.97 0.66
N PHE A 25 2.19 -1.87 1.89
CA PHE A 25 2.87 -1.18 2.99
C PHE A 25 4.20 -1.85 3.38
N GLY A 26 4.26 -3.18 3.36
CA GLY A 26 5.48 -3.94 3.59
C GLY A 26 6.58 -3.59 2.59
N ASN A 27 6.27 -3.64 1.29
CA ASN A 27 7.21 -3.27 0.24
C ASN A 27 7.68 -1.81 0.37
N LEU A 28 6.73 -0.88 0.55
CA LEU A 28 7.05 0.55 0.62
C LEU A 28 7.92 0.89 1.83
N ARG A 29 7.62 0.35 3.02
CA ARG A 29 8.34 0.68 4.26
C ARG A 29 9.70 0.00 4.34
N HIS A 30 9.76 -1.29 4.01
CA HIS A 30 10.97 -2.09 4.24
C HIS A 30 11.88 -2.13 3.01
N ASN A 31 11.34 -2.36 1.82
CA ASN A 31 12.15 -2.49 0.61
C ASN A 31 12.43 -1.14 -0.05
N LYS A 32 11.43 -0.23 -0.07
CA LYS A 32 11.55 1.11 -0.67
C LYS A 32 11.89 2.22 0.33
N ARG A 33 12.01 1.87 1.61
CA ARG A 33 12.47 2.76 2.70
C ARG A 33 11.61 4.01 2.90
N LEU A 34 10.34 3.99 2.45
CA LEU A 34 9.36 5.06 2.72
C LEU A 34 8.66 4.83 4.06
N ALA A 35 9.41 4.92 5.15
CA ALA A 35 8.85 4.83 6.49
C ALA A 35 8.10 6.11 6.93
N ARG A 36 8.35 7.23 6.25
CA ARG A 36 7.77 8.56 6.52
C ARG A 36 7.78 9.40 5.25
N PHE A 37 6.81 10.29 5.12
CA PHE A 37 6.80 11.27 4.05
C PHE A 37 7.92 12.30 4.26
N THR A 38 8.61 12.65 3.18
CA THR A 38 9.78 13.56 3.24
C THR A 38 9.49 14.94 2.66
N LEU A 39 8.34 15.11 1.99
CA LEU A 39 7.92 16.37 1.41
C LEU A 39 6.94 17.11 2.32
N ARG A 40 6.88 18.44 2.17
CA ARG A 40 5.93 19.31 2.87
C ARG A 40 4.80 19.74 1.94
N GLY A 41 3.58 19.72 2.45
CA GLY A 41 2.37 20.13 1.74
C GLY A 41 1.67 18.96 1.05
N ARG A 42 0.33 18.98 1.09
CA ARG A 42 -0.52 17.87 0.66
C ARG A 42 -0.29 17.48 -0.81
N THR A 43 -0.17 18.45 -1.71
CA THR A 43 0.09 18.19 -3.15
C THR A 43 1.38 17.42 -3.37
N LYS A 44 2.47 17.81 -2.69
CA LYS A 44 3.77 17.13 -2.84
C LYS A 44 3.76 15.73 -2.22
N VAL A 45 3.18 15.60 -1.03
CA VAL A 45 3.03 14.30 -0.35
C VAL A 45 2.17 13.33 -1.18
N ASP A 46 1.08 13.80 -1.78
CA ASP A 46 0.23 13.00 -2.66
C ASP A 46 1.00 12.53 -3.92
N GLY A 47 1.78 13.42 -4.54
CA GLY A 47 2.68 13.04 -5.63
C GLY A 47 3.71 11.98 -5.22
N GLN A 48 4.37 12.17 -4.07
CA GLN A 48 5.30 11.17 -3.51
C GLN A 48 4.60 9.83 -3.30
N TRP A 49 3.43 9.82 -2.67
CA TRP A 49 2.67 8.59 -2.42
C TRP A 49 2.33 7.85 -3.72
N LYS A 50 1.80 8.55 -4.72
CA LYS A 50 1.43 7.96 -6.02
C LYS A 50 2.63 7.38 -6.76
N LEU A 51 3.79 8.06 -6.74
CA LEU A 51 5.01 7.54 -7.36
C LEU A 51 5.48 6.23 -6.70
N TYR A 52 5.44 6.15 -5.38
CA TYR A 52 5.78 4.91 -4.67
C TYR A 52 4.78 3.78 -4.97
N CYS A 53 3.49 4.07 -5.04
CA CYS A 53 2.47 3.10 -5.47
C CYS A 53 2.71 2.62 -6.92
N LEU A 54 3.08 3.52 -7.83
CA LEU A 54 3.41 3.17 -9.21
C LEU A 54 4.59 2.20 -9.27
N VAL A 55 5.68 2.47 -8.53
CA VAL A 55 6.85 1.58 -8.44
C VAL A 55 6.43 0.20 -7.94
N HIS A 56 5.65 0.11 -6.86
CA HIS A 56 5.16 -1.17 -6.35
C HIS A 56 4.33 -1.93 -7.40
N ASN A 57 3.45 -1.23 -8.13
CA ASN A 57 2.62 -1.87 -9.15
C ASN A 57 3.44 -2.36 -10.35
N ILE A 58 4.44 -1.61 -10.81
CA ILE A 58 5.35 -2.04 -11.88
C ILE A 58 6.10 -3.31 -11.48
N GLU A 59 6.63 -3.35 -10.25
CA GLU A 59 7.31 -4.56 -9.72
C GLU A 59 6.38 -5.76 -9.68
N LYS A 60 5.13 -5.55 -9.25
CA LYS A 60 4.11 -6.60 -9.24
C LYS A 60 3.85 -7.13 -10.64
N LEU A 61 3.71 -6.25 -11.64
CA LEU A 61 3.50 -6.64 -13.03
C LEU A 61 4.70 -7.40 -13.60
N GLY A 62 5.92 -6.94 -13.31
CA GLY A 62 7.16 -7.60 -13.75
C GLY A 62 7.33 -9.01 -13.16
N HIS A 63 7.06 -9.19 -11.86
CA HIS A 63 7.18 -10.50 -11.21
C HIS A 63 6.06 -11.48 -11.57
N HIS A 64 4.89 -11.00 -11.97
CA HIS A 64 3.76 -11.84 -12.37
C HIS A 64 3.79 -12.25 -13.85
N GLY A 65 4.87 -11.94 -14.59
CA GLY A 65 5.05 -12.42 -15.96
C GLY A 65 4.14 -11.77 -17.00
N TYR A 66 3.55 -10.60 -16.71
CA TYR A 66 2.79 -9.80 -17.70
C TYR A 66 3.68 -9.16 -18.77
N ALA A 67 5.00 -9.34 -18.67
CA ALA A 67 6.01 -8.79 -19.57
C ALA A 67 6.62 -9.86 -20.50
N ASN A 68 5.94 -10.99 -20.69
CA ASN A 68 6.30 -11.99 -21.70
C ASN A 68 5.68 -11.65 -23.06
#